data_AF-A0A432SIQ9-F1
#
_entry.id   AF-A0A432SIQ9-F1
#
_cell.length_a   1.000
_cell.length_b   1.000
_cell.length_c   1.000
_cell.angle_alpha   90.00
_cell.angle_beta   90.00
_cell.angle_gamma   90.00
#
_symmetry.space_group_name_H-M   'P 1'
#
loop_
_entity.id
_entity.type
_entity.pdbx_description
1 polymer ?
#
loop_
_entity_poly.entity_id
_entity_poly.type
_entity_poly.pdbx_seq_one_letter_code
_entity_poly.pdbx_strand_id
1 'polypeptide(L)' 'MTHMTDQELAHMLGKRTEEISALKKEDPQKYKLLLCGAVCYNLDLTEEDLELYAKQKQHATEHIR' A
#
# COMPACT_ATOMS: atom_id res chain seq x y z
N MET A 1 13.62 -6.43 2.58
CA MET A 1 12.26 -6.00 2.18
C MET A 1 12.25 -5.90 0.67
N THR A 2 11.57 -6.82 -0.01
CA THR A 2 11.45 -6.78 -1.47
C THR A 2 10.57 -5.57 -1.81
N HIS A 3 11.17 -4.56 -2.44
CA HIS A 3 10.44 -3.39 -2.92
C HIS A 3 9.63 -3.81 -4.15
N MET A 4 8.31 -3.64 -4.10
CA MET A 4 7.46 -3.82 -5.28
C MET A 4 7.87 -2.79 -6.34
N THR A 5 8.17 -3.28 -7.54
CA THR A 5 8.56 -2.49 -8.71
C THR A 5 7.34 -1.91 -9.42
N ASP A 6 7.54 -0.84 -10.20
CA ASP A 6 6.49 -0.26 -11.05
C ASP A 6 5.92 -1.31 -12.03
N GLN A 7 6.74 -2.26 -12.50
CA GLN A 7 6.31 -3.35 -13.38
C GLN A 7 5.41 -4.36 -12.70
N GLU A 8 5.74 -4.78 -11.47
CA GLU A 8 4.90 -5.70 -10.69
C GLU A 8 3.55 -5.05 -10.35
N LEU A 9 3.57 -3.78 -9.94
CA LEU A 9 2.35 -3.02 -9.68
C LEU A 9 1.51 -2.86 -10.95
N ALA A 10 2.13 -2.57 -12.08
CA ALA A 10 1.44 -2.48 -13.37
C ALA A 10 0.79 -3.80 -13.76
N HIS A 11 1.50 -4.92 -13.60
CA HIS A 11 0.97 -6.25 -13.87
C HIS A 11 -0.24 -6.58 -12.99
N MET A 12 -0.16 -6.33 -11.68
CA MET A 12 -1.27 -6.54 -10.75
C MET A 12 -2.51 -5.70 -11.10
N LEU A 13 -2.31 -4.47 -11.54
CA LEU A 13 -3.40 -3.54 -11.87
C LEU A 13 -3.91 -3.67 -13.31
N GLY A 14 -3.32 -4.56 -14.14
CA GLY A 14 -3.66 -4.67 -15.56
C GLY A 14 -3.36 -3.39 -16.34
N LYS A 15 -2.28 -2.67 -15.96
CA LYS A 15 -1.84 -1.41 -16.57
C LYS A 15 -0.49 -1.58 -17.26
N ARG A 16 -0.14 -0.61 -18.09
CA ARG A 16 1.22 -0.52 -18.63
C ARG A 16 2.17 0.10 -17.60
N THR A 17 3.42 -0.32 -17.60
CA THR A 17 4.45 0.18 -16.68
C THR A 17 4.61 1.71 -16.79
N GLU A 18 4.52 2.27 -17.99
CA GLU A 18 4.66 3.71 -18.23
C GLU A 18 3.54 4.52 -17.56
N GLU A 19 2.32 3.96 -17.47
CA GLU A 19 1.20 4.60 -16.78
C GLU A 19 1.46 4.68 -15.27
N ILE A 20 2.03 3.62 -14.68
CA ILE A 20 2.40 3.60 -13.26
C ILE A 20 3.57 4.56 -12.99
N SER A 21 4.58 4.57 -13.85
CA SER A 21 5.71 5.49 -13.72
C SER A 21 5.32 6.95 -13.93
N ALA A 22 4.34 7.24 -14.81
CA ALA A 22 3.76 8.57 -14.96
C ALA A 22 2.98 8.97 -13.71
N LEU A 23 2.10 8.10 -13.22
CA LEU A 23 1.30 8.32 -12.00
C LEU A 23 2.18 8.63 -10.79
N LYS A 24 3.32 7.93 -10.64
CA LYS A 24 4.29 8.17 -9.58
C LYS A 24 4.82 9.60 -9.54
N LYS A 25 4.90 10.27 -10.70
CA LYS A 25 5.35 11.66 -10.83
C LYS A 25 4.19 12.66 -10.72
N GLU A 26 3.07 12.35 -11.34
CA GLU A 26 1.88 13.22 -11.40
C GLU A 26 1.15 13.28 -10.06
N ASP A 27 0.99 12.13 -9.40
CA ASP A 27 0.31 11.99 -8.12
C ASP A 27 1.05 10.95 -7.23
N PRO A 28 2.13 11.38 -6.55
CA PRO A 28 2.90 10.49 -5.68
C PRO A 28 2.08 9.91 -4.52
N GLN A 29 1.02 10.60 -4.10
CA GLN A 29 0.18 10.17 -2.99
C GLN A 29 -0.75 9.03 -3.42
N LYS A 30 -1.40 9.17 -4.57
CA LYS A 30 -2.19 8.09 -5.18
C LYS A 30 -1.32 6.88 -5.52
N TYR A 31 -0.10 7.10 -6.03
CA TYR A 31 0.86 6.02 -6.26
C TYR A 31 1.17 5.24 -4.97
N LYS A 32 1.42 5.93 -3.86
CA LYS A 32 1.63 5.28 -2.55
C LYS A 32 0.41 4.49 -2.08
N LEU A 33 -0.80 5.02 -2.28
CA LEU A 33 -2.04 4.31 -1.93
C LEU A 33 -2.18 3.01 -2.73
N LEU A 34 -1.87 3.03 -4.03
CA LEU A 34 -1.88 1.82 -4.86
C LEU A 34 -0.86 0.78 -4.39
N LEU A 35 0.35 1.21 -4.03
CA LEU A 35 1.35 0.31 -3.44
C LEU A 35 0.85 -0.32 -2.12
N CYS A 36 0.27 0.48 -1.24
CA CYS A 36 -0.32 -0.03 0.00
C CYS A 36 -1.42 -1.05 -0.28
N GLY A 37 -2.33 -0.75 -1.21
CA GLY A 37 -3.40 -1.68 -1.62
C GLY A 37 -2.85 -2.98 -2.20
N ALA A 38 -1.83 -2.90 -3.06
CA ALA A 38 -1.19 -4.08 -3.65
C ALA A 38 -0.48 -4.96 -2.60
N VAL A 39 0.15 -4.35 -1.59
CA VAL A 39 0.73 -5.09 -0.46
C VAL A 39 -0.36 -5.75 0.38
N CYS A 40 -1.46 -5.05 0.66
CA CYS A 40 -2.59 -5.63 1.41
C CYS A 40 -3.18 -6.84 0.67
N TYR A 41 -3.38 -6.72 -0.65
CA TYR A 41 -3.86 -7.81 -1.48
C TYR A 41 -2.91 -9.02 -1.46
N ASN A 42 -1.59 -8.81 -1.60
CA ASN A 42 -0.61 -9.90 -1.58
C ASN A 42 -0.48 -10.59 -0.22
N LEU A 43 -0.84 -9.91 0.86
CA LEU A 43 -0.85 -10.45 2.22
C LEU A 43 -2.22 -10.99 2.65
N ASP A 44 -3.21 -11.00 1.74
CA ASP A 44 -4.59 -11.36 2.01
C ASP A 44 -5.19 -10.60 3.20
N LEU A 45 -4.83 -9.31 3.32
CA LEU A 45 -5.31 -8.43 4.38
C LEU A 45 -6.64 -7.81 3.98
N THR A 46 -7.60 -7.94 4.89
CA THR A 46 -8.90 -7.28 4.80
C THR A 46 -8.87 -5.90 5.43
N GLU A 47 -9.92 -5.11 5.20
CA GLU A 47 -10.12 -3.84 5.90
C GLU A 47 -10.18 -4.05 7.42
N GLU A 48 -10.80 -5.13 7.89
CA GLU A 48 -10.90 -5.48 9.30
C GLU A 48 -9.52 -5.72 9.93
N ASP A 49 -8.60 -6.38 9.22
CA ASP A 49 -7.22 -6.58 9.68
C ASP A 49 -6.48 -5.26 9.86
N LEU A 50 -6.70 -4.32 8.93
CA LEU A 50 -6.10 -2.99 8.99
C LEU A 50 -6.66 -2.16 10.15
N GLU A 51 -7.97 -2.23 10.40
CA GLU A 51 -8.61 -1.58 11.55
C GLU A 51 -8.10 -2.14 12.87
N LEU A 52 -8.00 -3.47 12.98
CA LEU A 52 -7.50 -4.13 14.18
C LEU A 52 -6.06 -3.68 14.47
N TYR A 53 -5.21 -3.65 13.45
CA TYR A 53 -3.84 -3.16 13.57
C TYR A 53 -3.78 -1.69 14.02
N ALA A 54 -4.65 -0.83 13.46
CA ALA A 54 -4.71 0.58 13.82
C ALA A 54 -5.10 0.79 15.31
N LYS A 55 -6.10 0.05 15.79
CA LYS A 55 -6.53 0.08 17.20
C LYS A 55 -5.41 -0.36 18.14
N GLN A 56 -4.72 -1.45 17.82
CA GLN A 56 -3.60 -1.96 18.62
C GLN A 56 -2.44 -0.95 18.73
N LYS A 57 -2.12 -0.25 17.63
CA LYS A 57 -1.06 0.77 17.61
C LYS A 57 -1.42 2.01 18.43
N GLN A 58 -2.69 2.39 18.46
CA GLN A 58 -3.17 3.52 19.29
C GLN A 58 -2.97 3.22 20.78
N HIS A 59 -3.41 2.04 21.24
CA HIS A 59 -3.23 1.63 22.64
C HIS A 59 -1.75 1.54 23.05
N ALA A 60 -0.87 1.02 22.18
CA ALA A 60 0.57 0.99 22.46
C ALA A 60 1.18 2.39 22.61
N THR A 61 0.63 3.41 21.93
CA THR A 61 1.11 4.80 22.01
C THR A 61 0.58 5.50 23.27
N GLU A 62 -0.59 5.12 23.77
CA GLU A 62 -1.20 5.67 24.99
C GLU A 62 -0.51 5.18 26.26
N HIS A 63 0.02 3.95 26.29
CA HIS A 63 0.72 3.41 27.46
C HIS A 63 2.15 3.95 27.68
N ILE A 64 2.67 4.79 26.78
CA ILE A 64 4.00 5.42 26.85
C ILE A 64 3.90 6.91 27.22
N ARG A 65 2.69 7.45 27.41
CA ARG A 65 2.44 8.81 27.93
C ARG A 65 2.09 8.80 29.40
#